data_AF-A0A840S8U8-F1
#
_entry.id   AF-A0A840S8U8-F1
#
_cell.length_a   1.000
_cell.length_b   1.000
_cell.length_c   1.000
_cell.angle_alpha   90.00
_cell.angle_beta   90.00
_cell.angle_gamma   90.00
#
_symmetry.space_group_name_H-M   'P 1'
#
loop_
_entity.id
_entity.type
_entity.pdbx_description
1 polymer ?
#
loop_
_entity_poly.entity_id
_entity_poly.type
_entity_poly.pdbx_seq_one_letter_code
_entity_poly.pdbx_strand_id
1 'polypeptide(L)'
;MRRPIQLLALLALVLVLFGIGLNRPTDTPEVATPLPAARTLSPSDLEAHVAASAADMAPQRQPNPHPLTPFALQQAQRSTPSLRAFVHFALQHAEAGGFISAWGALDECFGETLDGAGLPESSLSPKSEQSLQADALLRAACDLDPGERERVMQLAIGGPRQVLSKDPNLQVLGRSIATGYNQTIGLGQARDLIRLGNPYASFSLLSLGSTPEQPDLHFAGQFYSSPFEQRLLTDAWLLLTCDMGQNCGPEAVPTLRMCRDRGWCAQSLQSAMALGYERIPDGLPRLRILHQRLLRAWREQSAESFAPGSPGAAASQASVSTTH
;
A
#
# COMPACT_ATOMS: atom_id res chain seq x y z
N MET A 1 28.45 -0.97 29.69
CA MET A 1 27.06 -0.58 29.98
C MET A 1 26.83 0.88 29.56
N ARG A 2 26.46 1.14 28.30
CA ARG A 2 26.07 2.48 27.80
C ARG A 2 25.13 2.28 26.59
N ARG A 3 23.84 2.05 26.84
CA ARG A 3 22.79 1.93 25.80
C ARG A 3 21.40 2.56 26.12
N PRO A 4 21.16 3.35 27.19
CA PRO A 4 19.82 3.94 27.37
C PRO A 4 19.63 5.32 26.69
N ILE A 5 20.70 6.00 26.25
CA ILE A 5 20.59 7.38 25.73
C ILE A 5 20.13 7.44 24.26
N GLN A 6 20.42 6.41 23.46
CA GLN A 6 20.04 6.39 22.04
C GLN A 6 18.54 6.12 21.81
N LEU A 7 17.86 5.44 22.74
CA LEU A 7 16.42 5.17 22.62
C LEU A 7 15.57 6.43 22.90
N LEU A 8 16.02 7.28 23.82
CA LEU A 8 15.36 8.55 24.14
C LEU A 8 15.51 9.60 23.02
N ALA A 9 16.64 9.59 22.30
CA ALA A 9 16.85 10.47 21.15
C ALA A 9 15.96 10.11 19.94
N LEU A 10 15.72 8.82 19.72
CA LEU A 10 14.84 8.35 18.63
C LEU A 10 13.36 8.63 18.91
N LEU A 11 12.92 8.52 20.16
CA LEU A 11 11.55 8.83 20.54
C LEU A 11 11.25 10.33 20.47
N ALA A 12 12.23 11.18 20.79
CA ALA A 12 12.11 12.64 20.67
C ALA A 12 12.07 13.11 19.20
N LEU A 13 12.80 12.44 18.30
CA LEU A 13 12.81 12.81 16.88
C LEU A 13 11.49 12.48 16.17
N VAL A 14 10.82 11.38 16.56
CA VAL A 14 9.49 11.03 16.08
C VAL A 14 8.44 12.06 16.54
N LEU A 15 8.56 12.58 17.76
CA LEU A 15 7.66 13.64 18.25
C LEU A 15 7.89 15.00 17.57
N VAL A 16 9.11 15.30 17.14
CA VAL A 16 9.43 16.57 16.44
C VAL A 16 8.96 16.54 14.98
N LEU A 17 9.02 15.39 14.30
CA LEU A 17 8.58 15.27 12.89
C LEU A 17 7.05 15.30 12.73
N PHE A 18 6.28 14.90 13.76
CA PHE A 18 4.82 15.08 13.78
C PHE A 18 4.38 16.49 14.23
N GLY A 19 5.29 17.33 14.72
CA GLY A 19 4.98 18.67 15.25
C GLY A 19 5.14 19.83 14.26
N ILE A 20 5.74 19.63 13.08
CA ILE A 20 5.97 20.72 12.10
C ILE A 20 4.84 20.72 11.07
N GLY A 21 3.66 21.10 11.54
CA GLY A 21 2.46 21.23 10.73
C GLY A 21 1.53 22.32 11.25
N LEU A 22 2.07 23.39 11.84
CA LEU A 22 1.28 24.54 12.26
C LEU A 22 2.05 25.82 11.91
N ASN A 23 1.87 26.27 10.67
CA ASN A 23 2.01 27.68 10.34
C ASN A 23 0.65 28.15 9.80
N ARG A 24 -0.23 28.54 10.73
CA ARG A 24 -1.43 29.34 10.44
C ARG A 24 -1.28 30.66 11.20
N PRO A 25 -1.57 31.81 10.57
CA PRO A 25 -1.48 33.10 11.24
C PRO A 25 -2.54 33.25 12.32
N THR A 26 -2.09 33.63 13.52
CA THR A 26 -2.81 34.33 14.61
C THR A 26 -3.32 35.70 14.09
N ASP A 27 -4.50 36.26 14.42
CA ASP A 27 -5.38 36.15 15.59
C ASP A 27 -6.83 36.58 15.26
N THR A 28 -7.81 35.95 15.91
CA THR A 28 -8.82 36.64 16.76
C THR A 28 -9.24 35.71 17.89
N PRO A 29 -9.46 36.19 19.13
CA PRO A 29 -9.67 35.34 20.29
C PRO A 29 -11.13 34.90 20.38
N GLU A 30 -11.40 33.64 20.05
CA GLU A 30 -12.63 32.96 20.45
C GLU A 30 -12.37 32.18 21.75
N VAL A 31 -13.23 32.41 22.74
CA VAL A 31 -13.11 31.88 24.10
C VAL A 31 -13.12 30.34 24.05
N ALA A 32 -11.95 29.73 24.27
CA ALA A 32 -11.79 28.29 24.32
C ALA A 32 -12.50 27.71 25.55
N THR A 33 -13.53 26.90 25.29
CA THR A 33 -14.07 25.95 26.25
C THR A 33 -13.01 24.88 26.51
N PRO A 34 -12.76 24.46 27.76
CA PRO A 34 -11.78 23.40 28.02
C PRO A 34 -12.22 22.09 27.37
N LEU A 35 -11.39 21.59 26.44
CA LEU A 35 -11.50 20.25 25.87
C LEU A 35 -11.44 19.19 27.00
N PRO A 36 -12.36 18.22 27.02
CA PRO A 36 -12.28 17.13 27.98
C PRO A 36 -11.00 16.32 27.74
N ALA A 37 -10.30 15.97 28.82
CA ALA A 37 -9.10 15.16 28.80
C ALA A 37 -9.30 13.91 27.93
N ALA A 38 -8.37 13.67 27.00
CA ALA A 38 -8.34 12.48 26.16
C ALA A 38 -8.38 11.23 27.06
N ARG A 39 -9.52 10.53 27.05
CA ARG A 39 -9.65 9.22 27.69
C ARG A 39 -8.74 8.25 26.96
N THR A 40 -7.68 7.82 27.61
CA THR A 40 -6.92 6.63 27.24
C THR A 40 -7.86 5.42 27.36
N LEU A 41 -8.34 4.92 26.22
CA LEU A 41 -9.12 3.69 26.15
C LEU A 41 -8.23 2.51 26.55
N SER A 42 -8.73 1.64 27.44
CA SER A 42 -7.98 0.44 27.82
C SER A 42 -7.99 -0.58 26.66
N PRO A 43 -7.02 -1.50 26.60
CA PRO A 43 -6.98 -2.55 25.57
C PRO A 43 -8.27 -3.36 25.48
N SER A 44 -8.93 -3.61 26.61
CA SER A 44 -10.20 -4.32 26.70
C SER A 44 -11.37 -3.52 26.12
N ASP A 45 -11.35 -2.19 26.28
CA ASP A 45 -12.38 -1.32 25.70
C ASP A 45 -12.25 -1.24 24.18
N LEU A 46 -11.02 -1.27 23.68
CA LEU A 46 -10.73 -1.24 22.25
C LEU A 46 -11.13 -2.55 21.56
N GLU A 47 -10.83 -3.70 22.15
CA GLU A 47 -11.30 -5.02 21.66
C GLU A 47 -12.82 -5.12 21.69
N ALA A 48 -13.48 -4.63 22.75
CA ALA A 48 -14.93 -4.60 22.86
C ALA A 48 -15.58 -3.68 21.82
N HIS A 49 -14.95 -2.54 21.52
CA HIS A 49 -15.46 -1.60 20.51
C HIS A 49 -15.29 -2.14 19.09
N VAL A 50 -14.15 -2.77 18.78
CA VAL A 50 -13.92 -3.43 17.48
C VAL A 50 -14.86 -4.62 17.32
N ALA A 51 -15.10 -5.40 18.39
CA ALA A 51 -16.06 -6.49 18.37
C ALA A 51 -17.51 -6.00 18.20
N ALA A 52 -17.89 -4.88 18.83
CA ALA A 52 -19.22 -4.29 18.72
C ALA A 52 -19.48 -3.66 17.34
N SER A 53 -18.52 -2.89 16.82
CA SER A 53 -18.62 -2.29 15.48
C SER A 53 -18.56 -3.35 14.37
N ALA A 54 -17.79 -4.43 14.57
CA ALA A 54 -17.82 -5.59 13.67
C ALA A 54 -19.13 -6.39 13.78
N ALA A 55 -19.81 -6.40 14.94
CA ALA A 55 -21.07 -7.12 15.11
C ALA A 55 -22.24 -6.45 14.39
N ASP A 56 -22.23 -5.12 14.25
CA ASP A 56 -23.27 -4.36 13.53
C ASP A 56 -23.15 -4.49 11.99
N MET A 57 -22.01 -4.93 11.45
CA MET A 57 -21.77 -5.05 10.00
C MET A 57 -21.37 -6.45 9.53
N ALA A 58 -21.24 -7.44 10.43
CA ALA A 58 -20.85 -8.79 10.04
C ALA A 58 -22.04 -9.58 9.46
N PRO A 59 -21.92 -10.21 8.27
CA PRO A 59 -22.75 -11.36 7.96
C PRO A 59 -22.55 -12.43 9.05
N GLN A 60 -23.65 -13.11 9.45
CA GLN A 60 -23.69 -14.04 10.59
C GLN A 60 -22.45 -14.96 10.63
N ARG A 61 -21.58 -14.73 11.61
CA ARG A 61 -20.38 -15.53 11.89
C ARG A 61 -20.76 -16.97 12.21
N GLN A 62 -20.35 -17.92 11.38
CA GLN A 62 -19.98 -19.24 11.89
C GLN A 62 -18.48 -19.20 12.23
N PRO A 63 -18.07 -19.51 13.47
CA PRO A 63 -16.66 -19.62 13.81
C PRO A 63 -16.06 -20.75 12.98
N ASN A 64 -15.27 -20.39 11.98
CA ASN A 64 -14.55 -21.37 11.16
C ASN A 64 -13.40 -21.92 12.02
N PRO A 65 -13.35 -23.23 12.33
CA PRO A 65 -12.37 -23.77 13.28
C PRO A 65 -10.93 -23.83 12.72
N HIS A 66 -10.72 -23.41 11.48
CA HIS A 66 -9.42 -23.40 10.83
C HIS A 66 -8.89 -21.97 10.63
N PRO A 67 -7.60 -21.71 10.90
CA PRO A 67 -6.99 -20.42 10.63
C PRO A 67 -7.16 -20.06 9.15
N LEU A 68 -7.52 -18.80 8.91
CA LEU A 68 -7.74 -18.33 7.55
C LEU A 68 -6.40 -18.30 6.81
N THR A 69 -6.39 -18.71 5.55
CA THR A 69 -5.16 -18.62 4.72
C THR A 69 -5.04 -17.22 4.11
N PRO A 70 -3.83 -16.74 3.76
CA PRO A 70 -3.66 -15.48 3.03
C PRO A 70 -4.49 -15.42 1.73
N PHE A 71 -4.59 -16.55 1.01
CA PHE A 71 -5.41 -16.65 -0.19
C PHE A 71 -6.91 -16.48 0.11
N ALA A 72 -7.42 -17.11 1.17
CA ALA A 72 -8.81 -16.95 1.59
C ALA A 72 -9.11 -15.51 2.05
N LEU A 73 -8.16 -14.83 2.70
CA LEU A 73 -8.28 -13.42 3.06
C LEU A 73 -8.42 -12.54 1.81
N GLN A 74 -7.61 -12.79 0.79
CA GLN A 74 -7.67 -12.06 -0.47
C GLN A 74 -8.96 -12.35 -1.24
N GLN A 75 -9.46 -13.59 -1.20
CA GLN A 75 -10.76 -13.92 -1.77
C GLN A 75 -11.90 -13.18 -1.05
N ALA A 76 -11.84 -13.09 0.28
CA ALA A 76 -12.81 -12.36 1.09
C ALA A 76 -12.84 -10.86 0.70
N GLN A 77 -11.68 -10.27 0.40
CA GLN A 77 -11.61 -8.90 -0.08
C GLN A 77 -12.45 -8.68 -1.34
N ARG A 78 -12.34 -9.56 -2.33
CA ARG A 78 -13.10 -9.43 -3.59
C ARG A 78 -14.60 -9.54 -3.40
N SER A 79 -15.02 -10.36 -2.45
CA SER A 79 -16.44 -10.59 -2.18
C SER A 79 -17.06 -9.55 -1.26
N THR A 80 -16.26 -8.68 -0.64
CA THR A 80 -16.77 -7.69 0.32
C THR A 80 -17.12 -6.39 -0.41
N PRO A 81 -18.38 -5.93 -0.38
CA PRO A 81 -18.79 -4.71 -1.09
C PRO A 81 -18.35 -3.40 -0.41
N SER A 82 -17.85 -3.48 0.83
CA SER A 82 -17.42 -2.33 1.62
C SER A 82 -15.98 -2.51 2.10
N LEU A 83 -15.13 -1.50 1.88
CA LEU A 83 -13.77 -1.50 2.41
C LEU A 83 -13.77 -1.60 3.94
N ARG A 84 -14.65 -0.85 4.62
CA ARG A 84 -14.79 -0.89 6.08
C ARG A 84 -15.00 -2.32 6.58
N ALA A 85 -15.94 -3.04 5.98
CA ALA A 85 -16.23 -4.43 6.36
C ALA A 85 -15.00 -5.34 6.13
N PHE A 86 -14.28 -5.15 5.02
CA PHE A 86 -13.06 -5.92 4.75
C PHE A 86 -11.96 -5.62 5.76
N VAL A 87 -11.71 -4.35 6.09
CA VAL A 87 -10.71 -3.93 7.07
C VAL A 87 -10.97 -4.58 8.43
N HIS A 88 -12.21 -4.55 8.92
CA HIS A 88 -12.56 -5.20 10.18
C HIS A 88 -12.41 -6.72 10.13
N PHE A 89 -12.82 -7.35 9.02
CA PHE A 89 -12.64 -8.78 8.82
C PHE A 89 -11.15 -9.16 8.82
N ALA A 90 -10.33 -8.42 8.07
CA ALA A 90 -8.90 -8.67 7.96
C ALA A 90 -8.20 -8.53 9.32
N LEU A 91 -8.52 -7.51 10.12
CA LEU A 91 -7.93 -7.32 11.45
C LEU A 91 -8.23 -8.46 12.44
N GLN A 92 -9.29 -9.26 12.20
CA GLN A 92 -9.60 -10.44 13.02
C GLN A 92 -8.74 -11.66 12.65
N HIS A 93 -8.08 -11.62 11.50
CA HIS A 93 -7.31 -12.71 10.92
C HIS A 93 -5.83 -12.34 10.77
N ALA A 94 -5.22 -11.90 11.87
CA ALA A 94 -3.80 -11.54 11.90
C ALA A 94 -2.91 -12.71 11.41
N GLU A 95 -3.24 -13.95 11.77
CA GLU A 95 -2.54 -15.16 11.32
C GLU A 95 -2.48 -15.33 9.79
N ALA A 96 -3.40 -14.72 9.06
CA ALA A 96 -3.48 -14.74 7.61
C ALA A 96 -2.76 -13.56 6.94
N GLY A 97 -2.08 -12.70 7.72
CA GLY A 97 -1.55 -11.43 7.23
C GLY A 97 -2.59 -10.31 7.20
N GLY A 98 -3.64 -10.46 8.03
CA GLY A 98 -4.78 -9.56 8.15
C GLY A 98 -4.43 -8.10 8.37
N PHE A 99 -3.37 -7.84 9.14
CA PHE A 99 -2.97 -6.49 9.47
C PHE A 99 -2.48 -5.74 8.23
N ILE A 100 -1.54 -6.33 7.48
CA ILE A 100 -1.01 -5.70 6.26
C ILE A 100 -2.07 -5.58 5.18
N SER A 101 -2.98 -6.55 5.07
CA SER A 101 -4.11 -6.45 4.14
C SER A 101 -5.05 -5.29 4.50
N ALA A 102 -5.37 -5.11 5.78
CA ALA A 102 -6.18 -3.99 6.24
C ALA A 102 -5.50 -2.65 5.95
N TRP A 103 -4.20 -2.55 6.26
CA TRP A 103 -3.42 -1.33 6.00
C TRP A 103 -3.32 -1.01 4.51
N GLY A 104 -3.00 -1.99 3.67
CA GLY A 104 -2.92 -1.79 2.22
C GLY A 104 -4.25 -1.41 1.58
N ALA A 105 -5.36 -1.97 2.09
CA ALA A 105 -6.69 -1.58 1.63
C ALA A 105 -7.06 -0.15 2.07
N LEU A 106 -6.61 0.30 3.24
CA LEU A 106 -6.72 1.71 3.65
C LEU A 106 -5.87 2.63 2.78
N ASP A 107 -4.64 2.23 2.44
CA ASP A 107 -3.75 3.00 1.57
C ASP A 107 -4.31 3.13 0.14
N GLU A 108 -4.97 2.09 -0.36
CA GLU A 108 -5.71 2.15 -1.62
C GLU A 108 -6.81 3.23 -1.61
N CYS A 109 -7.44 3.50 -0.46
CA CYS A 109 -8.49 4.51 -0.36
C CYS A 109 -7.99 5.91 0.03
N PHE A 110 -6.99 6.00 0.90
CA PHE A 110 -6.57 7.24 1.55
C PHE A 110 -5.08 7.55 1.47
N GLY A 111 -4.30 6.65 0.87
CA GLY A 111 -2.88 6.89 0.59
C GLY A 111 -2.69 8.06 -0.36
N GLU A 112 -1.54 8.72 -0.26
CA GLU A 112 -1.23 9.87 -1.11
C GLU A 112 -1.46 9.52 -2.57
N THR A 113 -2.33 10.29 -3.22
CA THR A 113 -2.51 10.22 -4.65
C THR A 113 -1.30 10.93 -5.24
N LEU A 114 -0.48 10.19 -5.96
CA LEU A 114 0.57 10.78 -6.76
C LEU A 114 -0.07 11.49 -7.99
N ASP A 115 -1.05 12.38 -7.82
CA ASP A 115 -1.96 13.01 -8.81
C ASP A 115 -1.36 13.24 -10.20
N GLY A 116 -1.35 12.21 -11.06
CA GLY A 116 -0.64 12.26 -12.34
C GLY A 116 0.89 12.49 -12.25
N ALA A 117 1.46 12.60 -11.05
CA ALA A 117 2.87 12.88 -10.83
C ALA A 117 3.76 11.88 -11.58
N GLY A 118 4.77 12.43 -12.25
CA GLY A 118 5.66 11.70 -13.15
C GLY A 118 5.10 11.47 -14.55
N LEU A 119 3.83 11.76 -14.84
CA LEU A 119 3.26 11.64 -16.19
C LEU A 119 3.31 12.98 -16.95
N PRO A 120 3.44 12.97 -18.29
CA PRO A 120 3.26 14.16 -19.11
C PRO A 120 1.82 14.69 -18.99
N GLU A 121 1.65 16.01 -18.91
CA GLU A 121 0.33 16.65 -18.81
C GLU A 121 -0.60 16.27 -19.97
N SER A 122 -0.04 16.07 -21.18
CA SER A 122 -0.78 15.62 -22.37
C SER A 122 -1.43 14.24 -22.22
N SER A 123 -0.96 13.42 -21.29
CA SER A 123 -1.54 12.11 -21.00
C SER A 123 -2.72 12.19 -20.03
N LEU A 124 -2.83 13.28 -19.26
CA LEU A 124 -3.94 13.51 -18.33
C LEU A 124 -5.15 14.01 -19.10
N SER A 125 -6.33 13.49 -18.78
CA SER A 125 -7.58 14.02 -19.34
C SER A 125 -8.17 15.04 -18.37
N PRO A 126 -8.80 16.12 -18.87
CA PRO A 126 -9.56 17.03 -18.02
C PRO A 126 -10.65 16.27 -17.27
N LYS A 127 -11.02 16.78 -16.08
CA LYS A 127 -12.09 16.18 -15.27
C LYS A 127 -13.39 16.15 -16.07
N SER A 128 -13.92 14.94 -16.26
CA SER A 128 -15.17 14.68 -16.97
C SER A 128 -16.30 14.34 -15.99
N GLU A 129 -17.53 14.25 -16.49
CA GLU A 129 -18.67 13.72 -15.72
C GLU A 129 -18.37 12.31 -15.17
N GLN A 130 -17.66 11.48 -15.95
CA GLN A 130 -17.22 10.15 -15.52
C GLN A 130 -16.22 10.22 -14.36
N SER A 131 -15.31 11.20 -14.38
CA SER A 131 -14.36 11.42 -13.27
C SER A 131 -15.07 11.84 -11.98
N LEU A 132 -16.15 12.63 -12.08
CA LEU A 132 -16.99 13.01 -10.93
C LEU A 132 -17.78 11.82 -10.39
N GLN A 133 -18.32 10.98 -11.28
CA GLN A 133 -19.01 9.75 -10.89
C GLN A 133 -18.04 8.77 -10.21
N ALA A 134 -16.81 8.64 -10.74
CA ALA A 134 -15.78 7.81 -10.12
C ALA A 134 -15.38 8.32 -8.72
N ASP A 135 -15.31 9.64 -8.51
CA ASP A 135 -15.09 10.20 -7.17
C ASP A 135 -16.21 9.83 -6.19
N ALA A 136 -17.48 9.93 -6.62
CA ALA A 136 -18.61 9.54 -5.78
C ALA A 136 -18.60 8.04 -5.44
N LEU A 137 -18.35 7.18 -6.43
CA LEU A 137 -18.23 5.73 -6.22
C LEU A 137 -17.03 5.38 -5.32
N LEU A 138 -15.90 6.07 -5.50
CA LEU A 138 -14.72 5.85 -4.69
C LEU A 138 -14.98 6.25 -3.23
N ARG A 139 -15.64 7.39 -2.98
CA ARG A 139 -16.04 7.78 -1.61
C ARG A 139 -17.00 6.77 -0.98
N ALA A 140 -17.92 6.21 -1.75
CA ALA A 140 -18.83 5.17 -1.25
C ALA A 140 -18.10 3.86 -0.94
N ALA A 141 -17.15 3.45 -1.80
CA ALA A 141 -16.33 2.25 -1.58
C ALA A 141 -15.39 2.43 -0.37
N CYS A 142 -14.85 3.64 -0.21
CA CYS A 142 -13.94 4.07 0.85
C CYS A 142 -14.65 4.69 2.05
N ASP A 143 -15.88 4.27 2.37
CA ASP A 143 -16.65 4.80 3.51
C ASP A 143 -16.02 4.38 4.85
N LEU A 144 -15.00 5.12 5.29
CA LEU A 144 -14.33 5.03 6.57
C LEU A 144 -14.16 6.44 7.12
N ASP A 145 -14.51 6.63 8.38
CA ASP A 145 -14.32 7.93 9.02
C ASP A 145 -12.82 8.15 9.35
N PRO A 146 -12.35 9.41 9.40
CA PRO A 146 -10.95 9.70 9.71
C PRO A 146 -10.47 9.10 11.05
N GLY A 147 -11.36 8.94 12.03
CA GLY A 147 -11.07 8.31 13.31
C GLY A 147 -10.93 6.79 13.22
N GLU A 148 -11.64 6.11 12.32
CA GLU A 148 -11.43 4.69 12.00
C GLU A 148 -10.04 4.45 11.40
N ARG A 149 -9.64 5.28 10.42
CA ARG A 149 -8.29 5.21 9.84
C ARG A 149 -7.22 5.34 10.92
N GLU A 150 -7.34 6.36 11.76
CA GLU A 150 -6.40 6.61 12.87
C GLU A 150 -6.38 5.43 13.86
N ARG A 151 -7.54 4.86 14.21
CA ARG A 151 -7.63 3.70 15.10
C ARG A 151 -6.95 2.45 14.53
N VAL A 152 -7.14 2.15 13.24
CA VAL A 152 -6.45 1.03 12.60
C VAL A 152 -4.94 1.27 12.57
N MET A 153 -4.51 2.51 12.34
CA MET A 153 -3.09 2.86 12.37
C MET A 153 -2.49 2.78 13.77
N GLN A 154 -3.25 3.15 14.81
CA GLN A 154 -2.83 2.98 16.20
C GLN A 154 -2.73 1.49 16.58
N LEU A 155 -3.62 0.62 16.07
CA LEU A 155 -3.47 -0.83 16.22
C LEU A 155 -2.19 -1.35 15.54
N ALA A 156 -1.79 -0.77 14.41
CA ALA A 156 -0.53 -1.08 13.70
C ALA A 156 0.70 -0.79 14.53
N ILE A 157 0.74 0.39 15.12
CA ILE A 157 1.94 0.98 15.73
C ILE A 157 2.01 0.63 17.22
N GLY A 158 0.86 0.57 17.89
CA GLY A 158 0.73 0.43 19.35
C GLY A 158 -0.10 -0.76 19.83
N GLY A 159 -0.58 -1.62 18.91
CA GLY A 159 -1.34 -2.81 19.28
C GLY A 159 -0.56 -3.74 20.21
N PRO A 160 -1.25 -4.63 20.96
CA PRO A 160 -0.60 -5.61 21.81
C PRO A 160 0.44 -6.36 20.98
N ARG A 161 1.70 -6.42 21.43
CA ARG A 161 2.80 -7.13 20.72
C ARG A 161 2.40 -8.53 20.25
N GLN A 162 1.46 -9.16 20.95
CA GLN A 162 0.88 -10.45 20.61
C GLN A 162 0.14 -10.47 19.26
N VAL A 163 -0.58 -9.41 18.88
CA VAL A 163 -1.28 -9.31 17.58
C VAL A 163 -0.27 -9.13 16.45
N LEU A 164 0.69 -8.22 16.63
CA LEU A 164 1.76 -7.98 15.65
C LEU A 164 2.65 -9.22 15.46
N SER A 165 2.87 -10.02 16.52
CA SER A 165 3.65 -11.27 16.44
C SER A 165 2.93 -12.41 15.71
N LYS A 166 1.62 -12.29 15.47
CA LYS A 166 0.84 -13.30 14.74
C LYS A 166 0.78 -13.03 13.24
N ASP A 167 1.03 -11.79 12.82
CA ASP A 167 0.97 -11.41 11.41
C ASP A 167 2.27 -11.77 10.67
N PRO A 168 2.25 -12.76 9.75
CA PRO A 168 3.44 -13.20 9.05
C PRO A 168 4.00 -12.13 8.10
N ASN A 169 3.15 -11.26 7.54
CA ASN A 169 3.60 -10.17 6.67
C ASN A 169 4.33 -9.10 7.48
N LEU A 170 3.79 -8.71 8.65
CA LEU A 170 4.46 -7.78 9.56
C LEU A 170 5.77 -8.35 10.11
N GLN A 171 5.88 -9.65 10.33
CA GLN A 171 7.16 -10.24 10.77
C GLN A 171 8.25 -10.13 9.70
N VAL A 172 7.89 -10.16 8.42
CA VAL A 172 8.83 -9.99 7.31
C VAL A 172 9.11 -8.50 7.07
N LEU A 173 8.07 -7.66 7.01
CA LEU A 173 8.21 -6.21 6.80
C LEU A 173 8.81 -5.47 8.00
N GLY A 174 8.47 -5.87 9.21
CA GLY A 174 8.99 -5.32 10.45
C GLY A 174 10.50 -5.48 10.58
N ARG A 175 11.11 -6.48 9.92
CA ARG A 175 12.57 -6.56 9.79
C ARG A 175 13.12 -5.37 9.01
N SER A 176 12.49 -4.96 7.90
CA SER A 176 12.87 -3.75 7.14
C SER A 176 12.69 -2.49 7.95
N ILE A 177 11.55 -2.35 8.64
CA ILE A 177 11.25 -1.16 9.43
C ILE A 177 12.27 -1.04 10.58
N ALA A 178 12.60 -2.15 11.25
CA ALA A 178 13.57 -2.18 12.35
C ALA A 178 15.02 -1.93 11.89
N THR A 179 15.38 -2.31 10.66
CA THR A 179 16.71 -2.05 10.08
C THR A 179 16.85 -0.62 9.50
N GLY A 180 15.76 0.14 9.50
CA GLY A 180 15.68 1.49 8.93
C GLY A 180 15.34 1.45 7.43
N TYR A 181 14.53 2.42 6.98
CA TYR A 181 14.07 2.60 5.59
C TYR A 181 15.19 2.83 4.56
N ASN A 182 16.47 2.82 4.97
CA ASN A 182 17.63 3.06 4.11
C ASN A 182 18.37 1.76 3.71
N GLN A 183 17.78 0.59 3.93
CA GLN A 183 18.40 -0.68 3.51
C GLN A 183 17.71 -1.25 2.28
N THR A 184 18.52 -1.67 1.32
CA THR A 184 18.13 -2.48 0.18
C THR A 184 17.42 -3.74 0.66
N ILE A 185 16.33 -4.13 -0.02
CA ILE A 185 15.75 -5.44 0.23
C ILE A 185 16.77 -6.51 -0.14
N GLY A 186 17.24 -7.23 0.89
CA GLY A 186 18.13 -8.37 0.70
C GLY A 186 17.41 -9.55 0.05
N LEU A 187 18.18 -10.41 -0.62
CA LEU A 187 17.65 -11.59 -1.32
C LEU A 187 16.79 -12.50 -0.43
N GLY A 188 17.18 -12.72 0.83
CA GLY A 188 16.40 -13.53 1.77
C GLY A 188 15.02 -12.94 2.05
N GLN A 189 14.95 -11.61 2.22
CA GLN A 189 13.69 -10.92 2.45
C GLN A 189 12.81 -10.90 1.18
N ALA A 190 13.41 -10.68 0.01
CA ALA A 190 12.67 -10.77 -1.24
C ALA A 190 12.02 -12.16 -1.41
N ARG A 191 12.73 -13.24 -1.05
CA ARG A 191 12.16 -14.60 -1.02
C ARG A 191 11.01 -14.72 -0.05
N ASP A 192 11.17 -14.20 1.16
CA ASP A 192 10.12 -14.24 2.19
C ASP A 192 8.86 -13.51 1.70
N LEU A 193 8.98 -12.31 1.13
CA LEU A 193 7.85 -11.53 0.61
C LEU A 193 7.14 -12.21 -0.57
N ILE A 194 7.89 -12.76 -1.52
CA ILE A 194 7.28 -13.50 -2.64
C ILE A 194 6.52 -14.73 -2.13
N ARG A 195 7.09 -15.46 -1.16
CA ARG A 195 6.44 -16.65 -0.58
C ARG A 195 5.17 -16.33 0.20
N LEU A 196 5.11 -15.16 0.84
CA LEU A 196 3.91 -14.70 1.54
C LEU A 196 2.73 -14.52 0.58
N GLY A 197 3.00 -14.13 -0.66
CA GLY A 197 1.99 -14.06 -1.70
C GLY A 197 0.96 -12.93 -1.53
N ASN A 198 1.12 -12.09 -0.52
CA ASN A 198 0.20 -10.99 -0.24
C ASN A 198 0.54 -9.77 -1.12
N PRO A 199 -0.38 -9.28 -1.96
CA PRO A 199 -0.10 -8.17 -2.89
C PRO A 199 0.28 -6.87 -2.18
N TYR A 200 -0.29 -6.61 -0.99
CA TYR A 200 0.00 -5.39 -0.21
C TYR A 200 1.38 -5.43 0.42
N ALA A 201 1.78 -6.58 0.98
CA ALA A 201 3.12 -6.75 1.52
C ALA A 201 4.19 -6.70 0.42
N SER A 202 3.84 -7.19 -0.76
CA SER A 202 4.79 -7.41 -1.84
C SER A 202 5.22 -6.14 -2.55
N PHE A 203 4.48 -5.01 -2.46
CA PHE A 203 4.95 -3.74 -3.04
C PHE A 203 6.32 -3.31 -2.49
N SER A 204 6.60 -3.65 -1.23
CA SER A 204 7.92 -3.40 -0.65
C SER A 204 9.05 -3.99 -1.50
N LEU A 205 8.83 -5.09 -2.24
CA LEU A 205 9.82 -5.70 -3.15
C LEU A 205 10.44 -4.73 -4.16
N LEU A 206 9.72 -3.66 -4.53
CA LEU A 206 10.23 -2.65 -5.46
C LEU A 206 11.03 -1.54 -4.76
N SER A 207 10.85 -1.36 -3.46
CA SER A 207 11.41 -0.24 -2.73
C SER A 207 12.88 -0.44 -2.37
N LEU A 208 13.65 0.62 -2.57
CA LEU A 208 15.04 0.71 -2.21
C LEU A 208 15.24 1.97 -1.37
N GLY A 209 15.92 1.80 -0.24
CA GLY A 209 16.13 2.86 0.75
C GLY A 209 17.17 3.89 0.33
N SER A 210 16.94 4.63 -0.75
CA SER A 210 17.87 5.65 -1.21
C SER A 210 17.83 6.90 -0.32
N THR A 211 16.65 7.39 0.05
CA THR A 211 16.38 8.36 1.14
C THR A 211 14.86 8.39 1.42
N PRO A 212 14.40 8.92 2.57
CA PRO A 212 12.97 9.14 2.83
C PRO A 212 12.28 10.08 1.81
N GLU A 213 13.06 10.91 1.11
CA GLU A 213 12.55 12.00 0.27
C GLU A 213 12.36 11.57 -1.20
N GLN A 214 13.15 10.61 -1.70
CA GLN A 214 13.03 10.04 -3.05
C GLN A 214 13.51 8.58 -3.04
N PRO A 215 12.63 7.60 -2.77
CA PRO A 215 13.01 6.20 -2.87
C PRO A 215 13.20 5.84 -4.35
N ASP A 216 14.40 5.42 -4.73
CA ASP A 216 14.57 4.77 -6.02
C ASP A 216 13.84 3.43 -5.97
N LEU A 217 13.15 3.09 -7.06
CA LEU A 217 12.59 1.75 -7.21
C LEU A 217 13.59 0.88 -7.97
N HIS A 218 13.69 -0.39 -7.60
CA HIS A 218 14.57 -1.35 -8.25
C HIS A 218 13.81 -2.56 -8.74
N PHE A 219 14.10 -2.96 -9.97
CA PHE A 219 13.62 -4.21 -10.52
C PHE A 219 14.54 -4.73 -11.62
N ALA A 220 14.79 -6.03 -11.58
CA ALA A 220 15.56 -6.82 -12.54
C ALA A 220 16.91 -6.19 -12.92
N GLY A 221 17.66 -5.73 -11.92
CA GLY A 221 19.00 -5.15 -12.09
C GLY A 221 18.98 -3.69 -12.59
N GLN A 222 17.81 -3.06 -12.67
CA GLN A 222 17.65 -1.69 -13.11
C GLN A 222 17.05 -0.83 -11.99
N PHE A 223 17.58 0.38 -11.85
CA PHE A 223 17.01 1.43 -11.01
C PHE A 223 16.09 2.33 -11.83
N TYR A 224 14.94 2.67 -11.25
CA TYR A 224 13.92 3.55 -11.78
C TYR A 224 13.94 4.80 -10.90
N SER A 225 14.72 5.80 -11.32
CA SER A 225 15.00 7.00 -10.51
C SER A 225 14.24 8.24 -10.98
N SER A 226 13.76 8.27 -12.22
CA SER A 226 12.95 9.40 -12.68
C SER A 226 11.50 9.24 -12.23
N PRO A 227 10.76 10.34 -11.97
CA PRO A 227 9.35 10.27 -11.59
C PRO A 227 8.49 9.47 -12.58
N PHE A 228 8.76 9.57 -13.89
CA PHE A 228 8.06 8.80 -14.91
C PHE A 228 8.39 7.31 -14.84
N GLU A 229 9.66 6.95 -14.68
CA GLU A 229 10.08 5.55 -14.60
C GLU A 229 9.54 4.88 -13.33
N GLN A 230 9.58 5.57 -12.20
CA GLN A 230 8.98 5.10 -10.94
C GLN A 230 7.48 4.90 -11.07
N ARG A 231 6.80 5.85 -11.72
CA ARG A 231 5.38 5.75 -12.04
C ARG A 231 5.10 4.52 -12.89
N LEU A 232 5.85 4.34 -13.97
CA LEU A 232 5.67 3.25 -14.92
C LEU A 232 5.82 1.88 -14.23
N LEU A 233 6.83 1.75 -13.36
CA LEU A 233 7.04 0.53 -12.57
C LEU A 233 5.92 0.31 -11.54
N THR A 234 5.48 1.37 -10.85
CA THR A 234 4.39 1.31 -9.87
C THR A 234 3.05 0.93 -10.52
N ASP A 235 2.75 1.50 -11.69
CA ASP A 235 1.55 1.14 -12.44
C ASP A 235 1.64 -0.31 -12.98
N ALA A 236 2.81 -0.74 -13.46
CA ALA A 236 3.03 -2.14 -13.85
C ALA A 236 2.86 -3.11 -12.66
N TRP A 237 3.25 -2.69 -11.45
CA TRP A 237 3.02 -3.45 -10.22
C TRP A 237 1.53 -3.55 -9.89
N LEU A 238 0.78 -2.47 -10.04
CA LEU A 238 -0.67 -2.48 -9.80
C LEU A 238 -1.38 -3.43 -10.78
N LEU A 239 -0.89 -3.60 -12.01
CA LEU A 239 -1.40 -4.65 -12.91
C LEU A 239 -1.02 -6.06 -12.42
N LEU A 240 0.18 -6.24 -11.87
CA LEU A 240 0.58 -7.52 -11.28
C LEU A 240 -0.36 -7.90 -10.12
N THR A 241 -0.79 -6.96 -9.28
CA THR A 241 -1.69 -7.29 -8.17
C THR A 241 -3.04 -7.81 -8.66
N CYS A 242 -3.51 -7.39 -9.84
CA CYS A 242 -4.66 -7.99 -10.52
C CYS A 242 -4.43 -9.46 -10.86
N ASP A 243 -3.25 -9.81 -11.40
CA ASP A 243 -2.86 -11.21 -11.68
C ASP A 243 -2.68 -12.04 -10.42
N MET A 244 -2.23 -11.40 -9.33
CA MET A 244 -2.22 -11.99 -8.00
C MET A 244 -3.62 -12.13 -7.42
N GLY A 245 -4.63 -11.54 -8.08
CA GLY A 245 -6.00 -11.72 -7.72
C GLY A 245 -6.58 -10.62 -6.83
N GLN A 246 -6.19 -9.37 -7.01
CA GLN A 246 -7.00 -8.24 -6.54
C GLN A 246 -8.16 -7.97 -7.52
N ASN A 247 -9.21 -7.31 -7.03
CA ASN A 247 -10.26 -6.81 -7.91
C ASN A 247 -9.72 -5.62 -8.73
N CYS A 248 -9.81 -5.70 -10.05
CA CYS A 248 -9.38 -4.65 -10.97
C CYS A 248 -10.47 -4.30 -12.02
N GLY A 249 -11.73 -4.59 -11.67
CA GLY A 249 -12.90 -4.25 -12.48
C GLY A 249 -13.23 -2.74 -12.45
N PRO A 250 -14.37 -2.33 -13.02
CA PRO A 250 -14.74 -0.91 -13.19
C PRO A 250 -14.98 -0.19 -11.86
N GLU A 251 -15.49 -0.90 -10.85
CA GLU A 251 -15.80 -0.36 -9.52
C GLU A 251 -14.68 -0.60 -8.51
N ALA A 252 -13.56 -1.21 -8.94
CA ALA A 252 -12.42 -1.40 -8.07
C ALA A 252 -11.77 -0.06 -7.73
N VAL A 253 -11.40 0.14 -6.47
CA VAL A 253 -10.67 1.32 -5.97
C VAL A 253 -9.51 1.75 -6.89
N PRO A 254 -8.57 0.87 -7.31
CA PRO A 254 -7.49 1.27 -8.21
C PRO A 254 -7.98 1.78 -9.58
N THR A 255 -9.02 1.19 -10.16
CA THR A 255 -9.61 1.65 -11.43
C THR A 255 -10.31 3.00 -11.27
N LEU A 256 -11.09 3.17 -10.19
CA LEU A 256 -11.77 4.41 -9.86
C LEU A 256 -10.77 5.56 -9.64
N ARG A 257 -9.64 5.29 -8.98
CA ARG A 257 -8.55 6.27 -8.82
C ARG A 257 -7.94 6.69 -10.15
N MET A 258 -7.70 5.77 -11.08
CA MET A 258 -7.21 6.14 -12.43
C MET A 258 -8.19 7.10 -13.13
N CYS A 259 -9.49 6.84 -13.03
CA CYS A 259 -10.53 7.70 -13.61
C CYS A 259 -10.65 9.07 -12.91
N ARG A 260 -10.63 9.09 -11.57
CA ARG A 260 -10.74 10.32 -10.76
C ARG A 260 -9.50 11.21 -10.90
N ASP A 261 -8.31 10.62 -10.76
CA ASP A 261 -7.06 11.37 -10.61
C ASP A 261 -6.44 11.75 -11.95
N ARG A 262 -6.59 10.88 -12.96
CA ARG A 262 -5.92 11.04 -14.27
C ARG A 262 -6.89 11.23 -15.43
N GLY A 263 -8.19 11.09 -15.17
CA GLY A 263 -9.23 11.09 -16.21
C GLY A 263 -9.14 9.86 -17.13
N TRP A 264 -8.54 8.77 -16.65
CA TRP A 264 -8.39 7.51 -17.39
C TRP A 264 -9.53 6.56 -17.04
N CYS A 265 -10.73 6.88 -17.52
CA CYS A 265 -11.95 6.15 -17.19
C CYS A 265 -12.17 4.96 -18.14
N ALA A 266 -12.22 3.74 -17.61
CA ALA A 266 -12.40 2.52 -18.39
C ALA A 266 -13.04 1.38 -17.58
N GLN A 267 -13.35 0.27 -18.26
CA GLN A 267 -14.03 -0.90 -17.66
C GLN A 267 -13.11 -1.81 -16.81
N SER A 268 -11.81 -1.55 -16.82
CA SER A 268 -10.83 -2.29 -16.01
C SER A 268 -9.60 -1.42 -15.80
N LEU A 269 -8.79 -1.78 -14.80
CA LEU A 269 -7.51 -1.10 -14.58
C LEU A 269 -6.58 -1.20 -15.79
N GLN A 270 -6.52 -2.38 -16.43
CA GLN A 270 -5.69 -2.59 -17.62
C GLN A 270 -6.11 -1.69 -18.78
N SER A 271 -7.42 -1.55 -19.01
CA SER A 271 -7.95 -0.66 -20.05
C SER A 271 -7.72 0.82 -19.70
N ALA A 272 -7.84 1.20 -18.44
CA ALA A 272 -7.58 2.57 -17.98
C ALA A 272 -6.12 2.96 -18.21
N MET A 273 -5.18 2.08 -17.83
CA MET A 273 -3.76 2.30 -18.10
C MET A 273 -3.44 2.31 -19.59
N ALA A 274 -4.04 1.43 -20.39
CA ALA A 274 -3.86 1.46 -21.84
C ALA A 274 -4.26 2.82 -22.44
N LEU A 275 -5.43 3.34 -22.06
CA LEU A 275 -5.93 4.64 -22.50
C LEU A 275 -4.95 5.78 -22.17
N GLY A 276 -4.39 5.78 -20.96
CA GLY A 276 -3.45 6.79 -20.51
C GLY A 276 -2.10 6.74 -21.22
N TYR A 277 -1.51 5.54 -21.26
CA TYR A 277 -0.17 5.33 -21.79
C TYR A 277 -0.10 5.30 -23.32
N GLU A 278 -1.22 5.15 -24.03
CA GLU A 278 -1.29 5.32 -25.50
C GLU A 278 -0.91 6.74 -25.95
N ARG A 279 -1.10 7.74 -25.09
CA ARG A 279 -0.79 9.15 -25.38
C ARG A 279 0.68 9.51 -25.12
N ILE A 280 1.46 8.57 -24.59
CA ILE A 280 2.87 8.77 -24.23
C ILE A 280 3.71 7.98 -25.23
N PRO A 281 4.69 8.60 -25.91
CA PRO A 281 5.62 7.88 -26.79
C PRO A 281 6.22 6.66 -26.09
N ASP A 282 6.04 5.48 -26.67
CA ASP A 282 6.44 4.18 -26.14
C ASP A 282 5.90 3.81 -24.74
N GLY A 283 5.01 4.60 -24.16
CA GLY A 283 4.50 4.39 -22.79
C GLY A 283 3.82 3.04 -22.62
N LEU A 284 2.84 2.73 -23.49
CA LEU A 284 2.08 1.48 -23.39
C LEU A 284 2.93 0.23 -23.67
N PRO A 285 3.76 0.17 -24.73
CA PRO A 285 4.71 -0.93 -24.91
C PRO A 285 5.61 -1.15 -23.68
N ARG A 286 6.17 -0.08 -23.10
CA ARG A 286 7.07 -0.17 -21.95
C ARG A 286 6.33 -0.67 -20.69
N LEU A 287 5.11 -0.18 -20.43
CA LEU A 287 4.26 -0.66 -19.34
C LEU A 287 4.01 -2.17 -19.47
N ARG A 288 3.61 -2.64 -20.66
CA ARG A 288 3.33 -4.06 -20.92
C ARG A 288 4.57 -4.94 -20.70
N ILE A 289 5.73 -4.50 -21.18
CA ILE A 289 6.99 -5.24 -20.98
C ILE A 289 7.32 -5.34 -19.49
N LEU A 290 7.20 -4.24 -18.73
CA LEU A 290 7.46 -4.27 -17.29
C LEU A 290 6.48 -5.18 -16.55
N HIS A 291 5.19 -5.07 -16.86
CA HIS A 291 4.15 -5.93 -16.29
C HIS A 291 4.43 -7.41 -16.56
N GLN A 292 4.78 -7.77 -17.80
CA GLN A 292 5.14 -9.15 -18.16
C GLN A 292 6.40 -9.64 -17.43
N ARG A 293 7.43 -8.80 -17.29
CA ARG A 293 8.66 -9.15 -16.55
C ARG A 293 8.36 -9.35 -15.05
N LEU A 294 7.56 -8.47 -14.46
CA LEU A 294 7.09 -8.58 -13.08
C LEU A 294 6.31 -9.87 -12.85
N LEU A 295 5.32 -10.15 -13.71
CA LEU A 295 4.51 -11.37 -13.66
C LEU A 295 5.36 -12.63 -13.78
N ARG A 296 6.36 -12.61 -14.69
CA ARG A 296 7.30 -13.71 -14.84
C ARG A 296 8.13 -13.91 -13.57
N ALA A 297 8.78 -12.85 -13.08
CA ALA A 297 9.60 -12.90 -11.87
C ALA A 297 8.80 -13.39 -10.66
N TRP A 298 7.55 -12.96 -10.55
CA TRP A 298 6.62 -13.41 -9.51
C TRP A 298 6.31 -14.91 -9.62
N ARG A 299 5.87 -15.37 -10.80
CA ARG A 299 5.52 -16.79 -11.05
C ARG A 299 6.70 -17.73 -10.86
N GLU A 300 7.89 -17.30 -11.27
CA GLU A 300 9.14 -18.04 -11.15
C GLU A 300 9.76 -17.92 -9.75
N GLN A 301 9.15 -17.13 -8.85
CA GLN A 301 9.68 -16.81 -7.52
C GLN A 301 11.12 -16.25 -7.54
N SER A 302 11.45 -15.46 -8.56
CA SER A 302 12.77 -14.88 -8.78
C SER A 302 13.03 -13.70 -7.84
N ALA A 303 13.38 -14.00 -6.59
CA ALA A 303 13.75 -12.99 -5.60
C ALA A 303 14.98 -12.16 -6.01
N GLU A 304 15.86 -12.74 -6.83
CA GLU A 304 17.03 -12.08 -7.42
C GLU A 304 16.64 -10.88 -8.30
N SER A 305 15.44 -10.92 -8.91
CA SER A 305 14.91 -9.80 -9.70
C SER A 305 14.52 -8.61 -8.84
N PHE A 306 14.29 -8.78 -7.54
CA PHE A 306 13.88 -7.70 -6.63
C PHE A 306 15.04 -7.22 -5.76
N ALA A 307 16.02 -8.09 -5.48
CA ALA A 307 17.17 -7.78 -4.64
C ALA A 307 18.36 -7.23 -5.45
N PRO A 308 18.77 -5.96 -5.25
CA PRO A 308 19.94 -5.39 -5.90
C PRO A 308 21.23 -6.12 -5.45
N GLY A 309 22.20 -6.26 -6.36
CA GLY A 309 23.50 -6.87 -6.05
C GLY A 309 23.51 -8.41 -5.97
N SER A 310 22.41 -9.07 -6.34
CA SER A 310 22.41 -10.53 -6.49
C SER A 310 23.21 -10.94 -7.75
N PRO A 311 24.02 -12.03 -7.71
CA PRO A 311 24.87 -12.44 -8.84
C PRO A 311 24.08 -12.71 -10.14
N GLY A 312 22.79 -13.05 -10.02
CA GLY A 312 21.90 -13.28 -11.16
C GLY A 312 21.34 -12.00 -11.79
N ALA A 313 21.33 -10.86 -11.09
CA ALA A 313 20.80 -9.60 -11.61
C ALA A 313 21.68 -9.01 -12.73
N ALA A 314 23.00 -9.24 -12.68
CA ALA A 314 23.94 -8.76 -13.70
C ALA A 314 23.86 -9.55 -15.02
N ALA A 315 23.50 -10.84 -14.97
CA ALA A 315 23.47 -11.69 -16.16
C ALA A 315 22.28 -11.39 -17.10
N SER A 316 21.20 -10.81 -16.59
CA SER A 316 20.03 -10.41 -17.39
C SER A 316 20.26 -9.12 -18.22
N GLN A 317 21.35 -8.40 -17.97
CA GLN A 317 21.69 -7.14 -18.65
C GLN A 317 22.36 -7.35 -20.02
N ALA A 318 22.87 -8.55 -20.33
CA ALA A 318 23.66 -8.78 -21.54
C ALA A 318 22.83 -8.97 -22.83
N SER A 319 21.50 -9.02 -22.77
CA SER A 319 20.64 -9.40 -23.91
C SER A 319 19.75 -8.30 -24.49
N VAL A 320 19.88 -7.04 -24.07
CA VAL A 320 19.17 -5.91 -24.68
C VAL A 320 20.16 -4.80 -25.06
N SER A 321 21.08 -5.13 -25.96
CA SER A 321 21.80 -4.12 -26.75
C SER A 321 21.04 -3.97 -28.06
N THR A 322 20.06 -3.07 -28.07
CA THR A 322 19.46 -2.57 -29.30
C THR A 322 20.54 -1.89 -30.11
N THR A 323 20.87 -2.50 -31.24
CA THR A 323 21.56 -1.85 -32.36
C THR A 323 20.62 -0.75 -32.86
N HIS A 324 21.01 0.50 -32.63
CA HIS A 324 20.55 1.66 -33.38
C HIS A 324 21.77 2.33 -34.00
#